data_AF-A0A6P2BF35-F1
#
_entry.id   AF-A0A6P2BF35-F1
#
_cell.length_a   1.000
_cell.length_b   1.000
_cell.length_c   1.000
_cell.angle_alpha   90.00
_cell.angle_beta   90.00
_cell.angle_gamma   90.00
#
_symmetry.space_group_name_H-M   'P 1'
#
loop_
_entity.id
_entity.type
_entity.pdbx_description
1 polymer ?
#
loop_
_entity_poly.entity_id
_entity_poly.type
_entity_poly.pdbx_seq_one_letter_code
_entity_poly.pdbx_strand_id
1 'polypeptide(L)'
;MVDQQQAVRNIAKRFAPVLAEVEQLSRVGETFLDKDVYCIYLATLWSNAVMEPERAGLETSELEIFYDFLNAAGQDILGGEEPVKDSFRYLLGSAGRQAMERLRIPGAHRDHLSRLGKLMGVGPVLPGAD
;
A
#
# COMPACT_ATOMS: atom_id res chain seq x y z
N MET A 1 24.51 3.68 -13.77
CA MET A 1 24.08 4.38 -12.53
C MET A 1 23.20 5.61 -12.80
N VAL A 2 23.36 6.35 -13.91
CA VAL A 2 22.55 7.56 -14.21
C VAL A 2 21.06 7.25 -14.46
N ASP A 3 20.75 6.05 -14.96
CA ASP A 3 19.40 5.65 -15.38
C ASP A 3 18.44 5.40 -14.19
N GLN A 4 18.89 4.60 -13.21
CA GLN A 4 18.07 4.23 -12.04
C GLN A 4 17.74 5.43 -11.14
N GLN A 5 18.69 6.35 -10.93
CA GLN A 5 18.43 7.58 -10.16
C GLN A 5 17.42 8.48 -10.86
N GLN A 6 17.42 8.51 -12.20
CA GLN A 6 16.44 9.27 -12.95
C GLN A 6 15.05 8.62 -12.86
N ALA A 7 14.96 7.29 -12.95
CA ALA A 7 13.71 6.56 -12.77
C ALA A 7 13.11 6.79 -11.37
N VAL A 8 13.91 6.72 -10.29
CA VAL A 8 13.47 7.05 -8.93
C VAL A 8 12.91 8.47 -8.85
N ARG A 9 13.60 9.47 -9.43
CA ARG A 9 13.11 10.85 -9.46
C ARG A 9 11.79 10.99 -10.23
N ASN A 10 11.64 10.27 -11.34
CA ASN A 10 10.43 10.30 -12.15
C ASN A 10 9.24 9.68 -11.41
N ILE A 11 9.47 8.58 -10.68
CA ILE A 11 8.47 7.96 -9.80
C ILE A 11 8.08 8.94 -8.69
N ALA A 12 9.05 9.48 -7.96
CA ALA A 12 8.77 10.42 -6.88
C ALA A 12 7.97 11.65 -7.37
N LYS A 13 8.33 12.22 -8.53
CA LYS A 13 7.62 13.36 -9.11
C LYS A 13 6.15 13.04 -9.45
N ARG A 14 5.86 11.82 -9.90
CA ARG A 14 4.50 11.38 -10.27
C ARG A 14 3.66 11.03 -9.03
N PHE A 15 4.25 10.31 -8.07
CA PHE A 15 3.50 9.63 -7.01
C PHE A 15 3.60 10.27 -5.63
N ALA A 16 4.56 11.17 -5.38
CA ALA A 16 4.58 11.92 -4.12
C ALA A 16 3.28 12.72 -3.88
N PRO A 17 2.66 13.39 -4.89
CA PRO A 17 1.36 14.03 -4.70
C PRO A 17 0.26 13.02 -4.33
N VAL A 18 0.25 11.84 -4.95
CA VAL A 18 -0.72 10.78 -4.66
C VAL A 18 -0.57 10.28 -3.22
N LEU A 19 0.66 10.10 -2.74
CA LEU A 19 0.91 9.71 -1.36
C LEU A 19 0.54 10.82 -0.36
N ALA A 20 0.78 12.08 -0.70
CA ALA A 20 0.33 13.21 0.12
C ALA A 20 -1.20 13.24 0.23
N GLU A 21 -1.93 12.94 -0.85
CA GLU A 21 -3.38 12.76 -0.82
C GLU A 21 -3.79 11.57 0.06
N VAL A 22 -3.11 10.44 -0.03
CA VAL A 22 -3.38 9.26 0.83
C VAL A 22 -3.17 9.59 2.31
N GLU A 23 -2.08 10.26 2.66
CA GLU A 23 -1.82 10.70 4.02
C GLU A 23 -2.93 11.66 4.49
N GLN A 24 -3.33 12.61 3.64
CA GLN A 24 -4.40 13.54 3.96
C GLN A 24 -5.75 12.86 4.17
N LEU A 25 -6.10 11.87 3.33
CA LEU A 25 -7.31 11.06 3.47
C LEU A 25 -7.28 10.19 4.74
N SER A 26 -6.08 9.91 5.24
CA SER A 26 -5.87 9.14 6.45
C SER A 26 -5.83 10.01 7.71
N ARG A 27 -5.84 11.35 7.61
CA ARG A 27 -5.85 12.22 8.79
C ARG A 27 -7.18 12.19 9.53
N VAL A 28 -7.08 12.12 10.85
CA VAL A 28 -8.20 12.27 11.79
C VAL A 28 -7.93 13.51 12.64
N GLY A 29 -8.64 14.59 12.35
CA GLY A 29 -8.35 15.89 12.93
C GLY A 29 -7.03 16.47 12.41
N GLU A 30 -6.34 17.26 13.25
CA GLU A 30 -5.15 18.02 12.81
C GLU A 30 -3.85 17.22 12.90
N THR A 31 -3.77 16.22 13.77
CA THR A 31 -2.50 15.56 14.13
C THR A 31 -2.50 14.05 14.03
N PHE A 32 -3.66 13.38 14.04
CA PHE A 32 -3.72 11.92 14.06
C PHE A 32 -3.83 11.35 12.65
N LEU A 33 -3.25 10.17 12.45
CA LEU A 33 -3.39 9.38 11.22
C LEU A 33 -4.09 8.06 11.57
N ASP A 34 -5.19 7.75 10.88
CA ASP A 34 -5.80 6.43 10.87
C ASP A 34 -4.95 5.49 10.01
N LYS A 35 -4.15 4.66 10.68
CA LYS A 35 -3.26 3.70 10.03
C LYS A 35 -4.02 2.61 9.26
N ASP A 36 -5.28 2.33 9.60
CA ASP A 36 -6.09 1.37 8.82
C ASP A 36 -6.39 1.94 7.44
N VAL A 37 -6.79 3.21 7.38
CA VAL A 37 -7.09 3.91 6.14
C VAL A 37 -5.84 3.98 5.27
N TYR A 38 -4.70 4.38 5.84
CA TYR A 38 -3.44 4.46 5.12
C TYR A 38 -3.01 3.10 4.56
N CYS A 39 -3.10 2.05 5.38
CA CYS A 39 -2.79 0.68 5.01
C CYS A 39 -3.65 0.18 3.82
N ILE A 40 -4.95 0.46 3.84
CA ILE A 40 -5.86 0.11 2.72
C ILE A 40 -5.48 0.85 1.44
N TYR A 41 -5.19 2.15 1.52
CA TYR A 41 -4.79 2.93 0.35
C TYR A 41 -3.44 2.50 -0.20
N LEU A 42 -2.45 2.25 0.66
CA LEU A 42 -1.12 1.78 0.26
C LEU A 42 -1.22 0.43 -0.47
N ALA A 43 -1.96 -0.53 0.10
CA ALA A 43 -2.20 -1.82 -0.54
C ALA A 43 -2.95 -1.66 -1.87
N THR A 44 -3.91 -0.73 -1.94
CA THR A 44 -4.67 -0.46 -3.16
C THR A 44 -3.81 0.15 -4.26
N LEU A 45 -2.91 1.09 -3.93
CA LEU A 45 -1.97 1.68 -4.90
C LEU A 45 -1.07 0.61 -5.50
N TRP A 46 -0.47 -0.24 -4.66
CA TRP A 46 0.34 -1.36 -5.15
C TRP A 46 -0.47 -2.33 -6.00
N SER A 47 -1.68 -2.67 -5.56
CA SER A 47 -2.57 -3.58 -6.28
C SER A 47 -2.90 -3.08 -7.68
N ASN A 48 -3.25 -1.80 -7.81
CA ASN A 48 -3.54 -1.19 -9.10
C ASN A 48 -2.30 -1.17 -10.00
N ALA A 49 -1.12 -0.85 -9.45
CA ALA A 49 0.13 -0.81 -10.20
C ALA A 49 0.53 -2.18 -10.74
N VAL A 50 0.44 -3.24 -9.95
CA VAL A 50 0.83 -4.60 -10.41
C VAL A 50 -0.18 -5.18 -11.40
N MET A 51 -1.47 -4.87 -11.23
CA MET A 51 -2.53 -5.42 -12.07
C MET A 51 -2.58 -4.75 -13.45
N GLU A 52 -2.45 -3.42 -13.49
CA GLU A 52 -2.53 -2.64 -14.73
C GLU A 52 -1.51 -1.49 -14.68
N PRO A 53 -0.20 -1.75 -14.83
CA PRO A 53 0.86 -0.74 -14.69
C PRO A 53 0.61 0.48 -15.57
N GLU A 54 0.23 0.27 -16.82
CA GLU A 54 -0.01 1.35 -17.80
C GLU A 54 -1.15 2.27 -17.34
N ARG A 55 -2.20 1.74 -16.70
CA ARG A 55 -3.29 2.56 -16.15
C ARG A 55 -2.88 3.35 -14.91
N ALA A 56 -1.92 2.83 -14.15
CA ALA A 56 -1.29 3.57 -13.08
C ALA A 56 -0.26 4.60 -13.60
N GLY A 57 -0.01 4.65 -14.92
CA GLY A 57 1.01 5.52 -15.51
C GLY A 57 2.43 5.04 -15.24
N LEU A 58 2.62 3.72 -15.12
CA LEU A 58 3.88 3.03 -14.90
C LEU A 58 4.20 2.09 -16.06
N GLU A 59 5.48 1.87 -16.33
CA GLU A 59 5.94 0.72 -17.10
C GLU A 59 6.17 -0.49 -16.16
N THR A 60 6.08 -1.71 -16.70
CA THR A 60 6.37 -2.94 -15.91
C THR A 60 7.78 -2.94 -15.31
N SER A 61 8.75 -2.35 -16.02
CA SER A 61 10.13 -2.14 -15.57
C SER A 61 10.25 -1.21 -14.36
N GLU A 62 9.25 -0.36 -14.12
CA GLU A 62 9.24 0.60 -13.02
C GLU A 62 8.62 0.03 -11.74
N LEU A 63 8.01 -1.17 -11.77
CA LEU A 63 7.28 -1.74 -10.64
C LEU A 63 8.16 -1.96 -9.40
N GLU A 64 9.41 -2.41 -9.59
CA GLU A 64 10.34 -2.61 -8.48
C GLU A 64 10.68 -1.28 -7.79
N ILE A 65 10.98 -0.25 -8.59
CA ILE A 65 11.27 1.10 -8.09
C ILE A 65 10.04 1.71 -7.40
N PHE A 66 8.85 1.45 -7.94
CA PHE A 66 7.60 1.89 -7.33
C PHE A 66 7.32 1.16 -6.00
N TYR A 67 7.60 -0.14 -5.91
CA TYR A 67 7.49 -0.90 -4.67
C TYR A 67 8.39 -0.32 -3.58
N ASP A 68 9.67 -0.07 -3.89
CA ASP A 68 10.63 0.54 -2.97
C ASP A 68 10.18 1.94 -2.53
N PHE A 69 9.67 2.74 -3.48
CA PHE A 69 9.14 4.07 -3.19
C PHE A 69 7.94 4.02 -2.23
N LEU A 70 6.99 3.10 -2.45
CA LEU A 70 5.85 2.91 -1.55
C LEU A 70 6.27 2.42 -0.17
N ASN A 71 7.25 1.51 -0.08
CA ASN A 71 7.77 1.05 1.20
C ASN A 71 8.47 2.19 1.95
N ALA A 72 9.32 2.97 1.29
CA ALA A 72 9.97 4.12 1.93
C ALA A 72 8.94 5.11 2.52
N ALA A 73 7.88 5.43 1.78
CA ALA A 73 6.82 6.30 2.29
C ALA A 73 5.97 5.65 3.40
N GLY A 74 5.75 4.34 3.31
CA GLY A 74 5.01 3.60 4.34
C GLY A 74 5.77 3.49 5.66
N GLN A 75 7.10 3.47 5.63
CA GLN A 75 7.94 3.30 6.83
C GLN A 75 7.73 4.42 7.84
N ASP A 76 7.61 5.67 7.38
CA ASP A 76 7.43 6.83 8.25
C ASP A 76 6.09 6.83 9.00
N ILE A 77 5.06 6.14 8.47
CA ILE A 77 3.69 6.15 8.99
C ILE A 77 3.33 4.82 9.67
N LEU A 78 3.54 3.72 8.97
CA LEU A 78 3.20 2.38 9.42
C LEU A 78 4.34 1.72 10.22
N GLY A 79 5.59 2.11 9.96
CA GLY A 79 6.77 1.39 10.44
C GLY A 79 7.00 0.08 9.68
N GLY A 80 7.89 -0.77 10.19
CA GLY A 80 8.25 -2.05 9.57
C GLY A 80 9.28 -1.92 8.45
N GLU A 81 9.78 -3.04 7.95
CA GLU A 81 10.76 -3.04 6.84
C GLU A 81 10.08 -3.04 5.47
N GLU A 82 8.96 -3.76 5.34
CA GLU A 82 8.20 -3.89 4.09
C GLU A 82 6.72 -3.44 4.27
N PRO A 83 6.43 -2.15 4.50
CA PRO A 83 5.07 -1.65 4.74
C PRO A 83 4.02 -2.14 3.75
N VAL A 84 4.33 -2.25 2.45
CA VAL A 84 3.37 -2.74 1.45
C VAL A 84 2.96 -4.17 1.77
N LYS A 85 3.93 -5.06 1.98
CA LYS A 85 3.68 -6.47 2.29
C LYS A 85 3.02 -6.64 3.66
N ASP A 86 3.45 -5.83 4.63
CA ASP A 86 2.89 -5.80 5.97
C ASP A 86 1.42 -5.34 5.95
N SER A 87 1.08 -4.39 5.07
CA SER A 87 -0.30 -3.98 4.82
C SER A 87 -1.16 -5.14 4.31
N PHE A 88 -0.70 -5.90 3.31
CA PHE A 88 -1.43 -7.10 2.88
C PHE A 88 -1.57 -8.12 4.02
N ARG A 89 -0.53 -8.29 4.84
CA ARG A 89 -0.56 -9.23 5.97
C ARG A 89 -1.63 -8.83 6.99
N TYR A 90 -1.69 -7.55 7.32
CA TYR A 90 -2.67 -6.98 8.21
C TYR A 90 -4.09 -7.14 7.66
N LEU A 91 -4.32 -6.79 6.39
CA LEU A 91 -5.63 -6.86 5.74
C LEU A 91 -6.16 -8.30 5.61
N LEU A 92 -5.27 -9.28 5.51
CA LEU A 92 -5.60 -10.71 5.58
C LEU A 92 -5.86 -11.20 7.01
N GLY A 93 -5.54 -10.41 8.04
CA GLY A 93 -5.79 -10.71 9.45
C GLY A 93 -7.23 -10.39 9.88
N SER A 94 -7.60 -10.78 11.10
CA SER A 94 -8.92 -10.47 11.67
C SER A 94 -9.13 -8.98 11.88
N ALA A 95 -8.12 -8.27 12.41
CA ALA A 95 -8.17 -6.83 12.63
C ALA A 95 -8.35 -6.06 11.32
N GLY A 96 -7.54 -6.35 10.30
CA GLY A 96 -7.68 -5.70 8.99
C GLY A 96 -9.01 -5.98 8.29
N ARG A 97 -9.57 -7.19 8.44
CA ARG A 97 -10.93 -7.48 7.96
C ARG A 97 -11.99 -6.60 8.65
N GLN A 98 -11.92 -6.47 9.98
CA GLN A 98 -12.82 -5.60 10.74
C GLN A 98 -12.66 -4.13 10.35
N ALA A 99 -11.42 -3.67 10.12
CA ALA A 99 -11.14 -2.33 9.65
C ALA A 99 -11.79 -2.06 8.27
N MET A 100 -11.64 -2.99 7.32
CA MET A 100 -12.28 -2.87 6.00
C MET A 100 -13.81 -2.89 6.08
N GLU A 101 -14.41 -3.63 7.03
CA GLU A 101 -15.84 -3.59 7.30
C GLU A 101 -16.30 -2.24 7.87
N ARG A 102 -15.58 -1.74 8.88
CA ARG A 102 -15.83 -0.43 9.50
C ARG A 102 -15.79 0.70 8.49
N LEU A 103 -14.82 0.67 7.58
CA LEU A 103 -14.61 1.64 6.50
C LEU A 103 -15.51 1.39 5.28
N ARG A 104 -16.39 0.39 5.34
CA ARG A 104 -17.35 0.03 4.27
C ARG A 104 -16.69 -0.21 2.91
N ILE A 105 -15.50 -0.81 2.92
CA ILE A 105 -14.80 -1.18 1.69
C ILE A 105 -15.64 -2.21 0.92
N PRO A 106 -15.93 -2.00 -0.37
CA PRO A 106 -16.76 -2.91 -1.16
C PRO A 106 -16.24 -4.35 -1.14
N GLY A 107 -17.14 -5.33 -1.10
CA GLY A 107 -16.80 -6.77 -1.08
C GLY A 107 -15.82 -7.17 -2.19
N ALA A 108 -16.09 -6.73 -3.42
CA ALA A 108 -15.22 -7.00 -4.57
C ALA A 108 -13.79 -6.46 -4.38
N HIS A 109 -13.62 -5.30 -3.74
CA HIS A 109 -12.29 -4.74 -3.47
C HIS A 109 -11.56 -5.52 -2.38
N ARG A 110 -12.27 -5.95 -1.33
CA ARG A 110 -11.68 -6.80 -0.28
C ARG A 110 -11.24 -8.16 -0.84
N ASP A 111 -12.03 -8.76 -1.72
CA ASP A 111 -11.70 -10.01 -2.40
C ASP A 111 -10.48 -9.84 -3.31
N HIS A 112 -10.39 -8.70 -3.99
CA HIS A 112 -9.25 -8.34 -4.83
C HIS A 112 -7.95 -8.24 -4.01
N LEU A 113 -7.94 -7.44 -2.95
CA LEU A 113 -6.79 -7.30 -2.05
C LEU A 113 -6.40 -8.65 -1.42
N SER A 114 -7.39 -9.44 -1.03
CA SER A 114 -7.16 -10.77 -0.45
C SER A 114 -6.52 -11.74 -1.45
N ARG A 115 -6.91 -11.68 -2.72
CA ARG A 115 -6.33 -12.52 -3.78
C ARG A 115 -4.88 -12.13 -4.04
N LEU A 116 -4.60 -10.83 -4.15
CA LEU A 116 -3.25 -10.36 -4.43
C LEU A 116 -2.30 -10.64 -3.25
N GLY A 117 -2.73 -10.43 -2.00
CA GLY A 117 -1.92 -10.77 -0.83
C GLY A 117 -1.47 -12.24 -0.81
N LYS A 118 -2.35 -13.17 -1.20
CA LYS A 118 -2.01 -14.59 -1.34
C LYS A 118 -0.98 -14.85 -2.45
N LEU A 119 -1.09 -14.15 -3.59
CA LEU A 119 -0.13 -14.26 -4.70
C LEU A 119 1.26 -13.73 -4.32
N MET A 120 1.31 -12.69 -3.47
CA MET A 120 2.56 -12.16 -2.91
C MET A 120 3.19 -13.10 -1.85
N GLY A 121 2.62 -14.28 -1.60
CA GLY A 121 3.09 -15.21 -0.57
C GLY A 121 2.87 -14.73 0.85
N VAL A 122 1.98 -13.75 1.05
CA VAL A 122 1.68 -13.20 2.37
C VAL A 122 0.64 -14.08 3.06
N GLY A 123 1.05 -14.73 4.16
CA GLY A 123 0.15 -15.47 5.05
C GLY A 123 -0.43 -14.56 6.15
N PRO A 124 -1.62 -14.84 6.69
CA PRO A 124 -2.19 -14.04 7.78
C PRO A 124 -1.30 -14.09 9.03
N VAL A 125 -1.23 -12.99 9.79
CA VAL A 125 -0.67 -13.03 11.16
C VAL A 125 -1.59 -13.93 12.00
N LEU A 126 -1.05 -15.01 12.55
CA LEU A 126 -1.78 -15.87 13.47
C LEU A 126 -2.07 -15.07 14.76
N PRO A 127 -3.28 -15.15 15.33
CA PRO A 127 -3.58 -14.46 16.57
C PRO A 127 -2.64 -14.98 17.69
N GLY A 128 -1.90 -14.07 18.32
CA GLY A 128 -0.96 -14.38 19.43
C GLY A 128 0.53 -14.30 19.10
N ALA A 129 0.92 -13.72 17.96
CA ALA A 129 2.31 -13.39 17.64
C ALA A 129 2.58 -11.90 17.90
N ASP A 130 2.51 -11.50 19.17
CA ASP A 130 3.13 -10.28 19.70
C ASP A 130 4.17 -10.70 20.75
#